data_AF-A0A0F9AIA3-F1
#
_entry.id   AF-A0A0F9AIA3-F1
#
_cell.length_a   1.000
_cell.length_b   1.000
_cell.length_c   1.000
_cell.angle_alpha   90.00
_cell.angle_beta   90.00
_cell.angle_gamma   90.00
#
_symmetry.space_group_name_H-M   'P 1'
#
loop_
_entity.id
_entity.type
_entity.pdbx_description
1 polymer ?
#
loop_
_entity_poly.entity_id
_entity_poly.type
_entity_poly.pdbx_seq_one_letter_code
_entity_poly.pdbx_strand_id
1 'polypeptide(L)'
;MKFGSIQITKKMKAGDCDHCKKSLKLGEFHTTVTIRARAKSGKHWFANWHLHMRCLSIWLLVQLMARQDRRKAAGRPRGSGMGLPPEDKKKRLALCKRRMRILQEVSACAPKDKRLGEWFVRFEEVNGMIYNLGGAATINHRTTLDVTATMRKLEYGKALCST
;
A
#
# COMPACT_ATOMS: atom_id res chain seq x y z
N MET A 1 8.25 11.12 -2.63
CA MET A 1 8.55 12.54 -2.43
C MET A 1 8.48 12.79 -0.95
N LYS A 2 9.59 13.25 -0.35
CA LYS A 2 9.57 13.81 1.01
C LYS A 2 9.51 15.32 0.82
N PHE A 3 8.52 15.98 1.40
CA PHE A 3 8.51 17.43 1.44
C PHE A 3 9.65 17.88 2.35
N GLY A 4 10.41 18.89 1.93
CA GLY A 4 11.47 19.47 2.76
C GLY A 4 10.85 20.34 3.85
N SER A 5 10.00 21.29 3.44
CA SER A 5 9.24 22.15 4.36
C SER A 5 8.01 22.73 3.67
N ILE A 6 7.03 23.11 4.47
CA ILE A 6 5.88 23.93 4.06
C ILE A 6 5.91 25.16 4.98
N GLN A 7 5.92 26.34 4.38
CA GLN A 7 5.95 27.61 5.11
C GLN A 7 4.77 28.48 4.67
N ILE A 8 4.14 29.18 5.61
CA ILE A 8 3.08 30.15 5.32
C ILE A 8 3.64 31.53 5.63
N THR A 9 3.69 32.40 4.61
CA THR A 9 4.25 33.75 4.74
C THR A 9 3.38 34.75 3.98
N LYS A 10 3.43 36.03 4.37
CA LYS A 10 2.80 37.10 3.59
C LYS A 10 3.60 37.37 2.32
N LYS A 11 2.91 37.58 1.21
CA LYS A 11 3.56 37.90 -0.06
C LYS A 11 4.05 39.37 -0.05
N MET A 12 5.35 39.56 -0.13
CA MET A 12 5.99 40.88 -0.11
C MET A 12 6.42 41.39 -1.50
N LYS A 13 6.45 40.50 -2.50
CA LYS A 13 6.84 40.81 -3.88
C LYS A 13 5.80 40.28 -4.84
N ALA A 14 5.59 40.93 -5.99
CA ALA A 14 4.68 40.40 -6.99
C ALA A 14 5.13 39.00 -7.46
N GLY A 15 4.17 38.15 -7.78
CA GLY A 15 4.43 36.83 -8.33
C GLY A 15 3.16 36.01 -8.42
N ASP A 16 3.23 34.92 -9.18
CA ASP A 16 2.05 34.11 -9.47
C ASP A 16 2.06 32.80 -8.68
N CYS A 17 0.87 32.23 -8.55
CA CYS A 17 0.69 30.90 -7.99
C CYS A 17 1.16 29.85 -9.00
N ASP A 18 2.06 28.96 -8.58
CA ASP A 18 2.62 27.94 -9.46
C ASP A 18 1.59 26.90 -9.92
N HIS A 19 0.46 26.77 -9.22
CA HIS A 19 -0.62 25.85 -9.58
C HIS A 19 -1.62 26.45 -10.56
N CYS A 20 -2.26 27.58 -10.21
CA CYS A 20 -3.35 28.15 -11.02
C CYS A 20 -2.90 29.29 -11.94
N LYS A 21 -1.63 29.70 -11.88
CA LYS A 21 -1.01 30.79 -12.65
C LYS A 21 -1.65 32.18 -12.45
N LYS A 22 -2.53 32.33 -11.45
CA LYS A 22 -3.08 33.63 -11.05
C LYS A 22 -2.16 34.31 -10.03
N SER A 23 -2.20 35.63 -10.00
CA SER A 23 -1.37 36.45 -9.12
C SER A 23 -1.59 36.14 -7.62
N LEU A 24 -0.49 36.12 -6.87
CA LEU A 24 -0.47 36.17 -5.41
C LEU A 24 -0.52 37.63 -4.99
N LYS A 25 -1.66 38.07 -4.45
CA LYS A 25 -1.84 39.46 -4.02
C LYS A 25 -0.84 39.81 -2.92
N LEU A 26 -0.29 41.02 -3.01
CA LEU A 26 0.60 41.57 -2.00
C LEU A 26 -0.12 41.68 -0.66
N GLY A 27 0.59 41.36 0.42
CA GLY A 27 0.04 41.38 1.78
C GLY A 27 -0.80 40.15 2.16
N GLU A 28 -1.26 39.35 1.19
CA GLU A 28 -1.98 38.10 1.48
C GLU A 28 -1.03 36.97 1.88
N PHE A 29 -1.54 36.05 2.71
CA PHE A 29 -0.82 34.83 3.06
C PHE A 29 -0.79 33.87 1.87
N HIS A 30 0.38 33.29 1.64
CA HIS A 30 0.60 32.25 0.65
C HIS A 30 1.44 31.12 1.25
N THR A 31 1.37 29.95 0.64
CA THR A 31 2.19 28.81 1.04
C THR A 31 3.40 28.69 0.12
N THR A 32 4.57 28.48 0.70
CA THR A 32 5.76 28.03 -0.02
C THR A 32 6.05 26.58 0.35
N VAL A 33 6.04 25.70 -0.65
CA VAL A 33 6.41 24.28 -0.50
C VAL A 33 7.81 24.07 -1.05
N THR A 34 8.73 23.66 -0.18
CA THR A 34 10.11 23.34 -0.55
C THR A 34 10.26 21.84 -0.70
N ILE A 35 10.69 21.38 -1.88
CA ILE A 35 11.00 19.98 -2.14
C ILE A 35 12.51 19.83 -2.23
N ARG A 36 13.08 19.04 -1.32
CA ARG A 36 14.49 18.61 -1.41
C ARG A 36 14.60 17.37 -2.29
N ALA A 37 15.35 17.47 -3.37
CA ALA A 37 15.67 16.36 -4.25
C ALA A 37 17.17 16.06 -4.24
N ARG A 38 17.53 14.84 -4.66
CA ARG A 38 18.92 14.38 -4.76
C ARG A 38 19.15 13.92 -6.20
N ALA A 39 20.16 14.51 -6.84
CA ALA A 39 20.61 14.08 -8.17
C ALA A 39 21.35 12.73 -8.07
N LYS A 40 21.52 12.03 -9.20
CA LYS A 40 22.29 10.78 -9.27
C LYS A 40 23.74 10.97 -8.82
N SER A 41 24.32 12.15 -9.06
CA SER A 41 25.66 12.56 -8.59
C SER A 41 25.75 12.79 -7.08
N GLY A 42 24.64 12.64 -6.34
CA GLY A 42 24.59 12.88 -4.90
C GLY A 42 24.33 14.33 -4.49
N LYS A 43 24.51 15.31 -5.39
CA LYS A 43 24.21 16.73 -5.15
C LYS A 43 22.74 16.94 -4.82
N HIS A 44 22.47 17.81 -3.84
CA HIS A 44 21.12 18.22 -3.48
C HIS A 44 20.68 19.46 -4.25
N TRP A 45 19.40 19.51 -4.60
CA TRP A 45 18.77 20.72 -5.12
C TRP A 45 17.39 20.88 -4.50
N PHE A 46 16.90 22.11 -4.50
CA PHE A 46 15.65 22.51 -3.87
C PHE A 46 14.72 23.11 -4.93
N ALA A 47 13.47 22.66 -4.94
CA ALA A 47 12.41 23.26 -5.73
C ALA A 47 11.43 23.97 -4.79
N ASN A 48 11.18 25.25 -5.03
CA ASN A 48 10.21 26.02 -4.27
C ASN A 48 8.94 26.22 -5.11
N TRP A 49 7.79 25.99 -4.50
CA TRP A 49 6.48 26.20 -5.09
C TRP A 49 5.72 27.23 -4.27
N HIS A 50 5.33 28.33 -4.88
CA HIS A 50 4.53 29.39 -4.29
C HIS A 50 3.07 29.21 -4.68
N LEU A 51 2.21 28.99 -3.69
CA LEU A 51 0.81 28.61 -3.90
C LEU A 51 -0.11 29.53 -3.11
N HIS A 52 -1.29 29.84 -3.65
CA HIS A 52 -2.38 30.36 -2.82
C HIS A 52 -2.70 29.33 -1.74
N MET A 53 -3.14 29.80 -0.56
CA MET A 53 -3.60 28.91 0.51
C MET A 53 -4.66 27.92 0.01
N ARG A 54 -5.64 28.39 -0.78
CA ARG A 54 -6.68 27.54 -1.40
C ARG A 54 -6.17 26.53 -2.43
N CYS A 55 -5.01 26.80 -3.05
CA CYS A 55 -4.45 25.94 -4.10
C CYS A 55 -3.60 24.80 -3.53
N LEU A 56 -3.21 24.89 -2.26
CA LEU A 56 -2.32 23.91 -1.63
C LEU A 56 -2.89 22.49 -1.65
N SER A 57 -4.15 22.33 -1.27
CA SER A 57 -4.82 21.01 -1.19
C SER A 57 -4.90 20.33 -2.56
N ILE A 58 -5.33 21.06 -3.58
CA ILE A 58 -5.43 20.56 -4.96
C ILE A 58 -4.04 20.20 -5.49
N TRP A 59 -3.05 21.07 -5.26
CA TRP A 59 -1.68 20.81 -5.69
C TRP A 59 -1.12 19.54 -5.04
N LEU A 60 -1.33 19.34 -3.72
CA LEU A 60 -0.92 18.12 -3.02
C LEU A 60 -1.55 16.86 -3.61
N LEU A 61 -2.85 16.93 -3.95
CA LEU A 61 -3.56 15.82 -4.58
C LEU A 61 -2.97 15.47 -5.95
N VAL A 62 -2.73 16.47 -6.80
CA VAL A 62 -2.11 16.30 -8.11
C VAL A 62 -0.71 15.65 -7.99
N GLN A 63 0.11 16.10 -7.04
CA GLN A 63 1.43 15.49 -6.79
C GLN A 63 1.33 14.04 -6.32
N LEU A 64 0.32 13.71 -5.49
CA LEU A 64 0.06 12.36 -5.03
C LEU A 64 -0.33 11.44 -6.21
N MET A 65 -1.26 11.88 -7.05
CA MET A 65 -1.71 11.14 -8.24
C MET A 65 -0.55 10.91 -9.20
N ALA A 66 0.20 11.96 -9.57
CA ALA A 66 1.36 11.84 -10.47
C ALA A 66 2.46 10.91 -9.91
N ARG A 67 2.58 10.79 -8.58
CA ARG A 67 3.48 9.80 -7.96
C ARG A 67 2.93 8.38 -8.09
N GLN A 68 1.64 8.18 -7.89
CA GLN A 68 1.00 6.88 -8.06
C GLN A 68 1.10 6.40 -9.51
N ASP A 69 0.86 7.28 -10.48
CA ASP A 69 0.93 6.93 -11.89
C ASP A 69 2.36 6.62 -12.33
N ARG A 70 3.35 7.40 -11.88
CA ARG A 70 4.78 7.04 -12.09
C ARG A 70 5.14 5.67 -11.50
N ARG A 71 4.56 5.30 -10.34
CA ARG A 71 4.77 3.96 -9.76
C ARG A 71 4.08 2.86 -10.56
N LYS A 72 2.88 3.11 -11.08
CA LYS A 72 2.17 2.16 -11.96
C LYS A 72 2.95 1.97 -13.27
N ALA A 73 3.37 3.05 -13.90
CA ALA A 73 4.12 3.05 -15.15
C ALA A 73 5.53 2.43 -15.02
N ALA A 74 6.24 2.72 -13.92
CA ALA A 74 7.54 2.10 -13.65
C ALA A 74 7.44 0.59 -13.33
N GLY A 75 6.23 0.10 -13.04
CA GLY A 75 6.00 -1.26 -12.59
C GLY A 75 6.77 -1.60 -11.32
N ARG A 76 6.86 -2.90 -11.00
CA ARG A 76 7.84 -3.40 -10.03
C ARG A 76 9.22 -3.35 -10.71
N PRO A 77 10.30 -2.87 -10.06
CA PRO A 77 11.65 -2.92 -10.62
C PRO A 77 11.94 -4.28 -11.29
N ARG A 78 12.58 -4.30 -12.46
CA ARG A 78 12.99 -5.57 -13.11
C ARG A 78 13.85 -6.39 -12.13
N GLY A 79 13.53 -7.67 -11.96
CA GLY A 79 14.15 -8.54 -10.95
C GLY A 79 13.56 -8.44 -9.53
N SER A 80 12.68 -7.48 -9.26
CA SER A 80 11.92 -7.42 -8.01
C SER A 80 10.57 -8.11 -8.18
N GLY A 81 10.21 -8.98 -7.22
CA GLY A 81 9.11 -9.92 -7.36
C GLY A 81 9.58 -11.33 -7.04
N MET A 82 8.65 -12.27 -7.06
CA MET A 82 8.92 -13.64 -6.63
C MET A 82 9.76 -14.47 -7.62
N GLY A 83 10.31 -13.87 -8.68
CA GLY A 83 11.06 -14.58 -9.73
C GLY A 83 10.25 -15.59 -10.55
N LEU A 84 8.99 -15.83 -10.20
CA LEU A 84 8.20 -16.92 -10.78
C LEU A 84 7.83 -16.71 -12.25
N PRO A 85 7.75 -17.80 -13.03
CA PRO A 85 7.13 -17.83 -14.35
C PRO A 85 5.69 -17.29 -14.30
N PRO A 86 5.17 -16.72 -15.41
CA PRO A 86 3.79 -16.23 -15.48
C PRO A 86 2.73 -17.27 -15.07
N GLU A 87 2.92 -18.54 -15.43
CA GLU A 87 1.99 -19.62 -15.08
C GLU A 87 1.99 -19.93 -13.58
N ASP A 88 3.15 -19.97 -12.94
CA ASP A 88 3.24 -20.20 -11.49
C ASP A 88 2.72 -19.00 -10.70
N LYS A 89 2.86 -17.78 -11.23
CA LYS A 89 2.19 -16.59 -10.67
C LYS A 89 0.67 -16.73 -10.69
N LYS A 90 0.08 -17.24 -11.78
CA LYS A 90 -1.37 -17.50 -11.87
C LYS A 90 -1.80 -18.58 -10.89
N LYS A 91 -1.09 -19.71 -10.86
CA LYS A 91 -1.36 -20.82 -9.91
C LYS A 91 -1.29 -20.34 -8.46
N ARG A 92 -0.23 -19.61 -8.12
CA ARG A 92 -0.05 -19.05 -6.77
C ARG A 92 -1.15 -18.06 -6.41
N LEU A 93 -1.58 -17.22 -7.33
CA LEU A 93 -2.72 -16.31 -7.10
C LEU A 93 -4.01 -17.10 -6.82
N ALA A 94 -4.28 -18.17 -7.58
CA ALA A 94 -5.45 -19.02 -7.36
C ALA A 94 -5.43 -19.69 -5.98
N LEU A 95 -4.27 -20.18 -5.54
CA LEU A 95 -4.08 -20.74 -4.20
C LEU A 95 -4.26 -19.69 -3.10
N CYS A 96 -3.70 -18.48 -3.26
CA CYS A 96 -3.93 -17.39 -2.31
C CYS A 96 -5.43 -17.05 -2.19
N LYS A 97 -6.18 -17.06 -3.30
CA LYS A 97 -7.64 -16.88 -3.28
C LYS A 97 -8.36 -18.05 -2.60
N ARG A 98 -7.91 -19.29 -2.81
CA ARG A 98 -8.45 -20.47 -2.13
C ARG A 98 -8.20 -20.40 -0.62
N ARG A 99 -7.00 -20.03 -0.18
CA ARG A 99 -6.66 -19.79 1.23
C ARG A 99 -7.57 -18.73 1.84
N MET A 100 -7.83 -17.64 1.11
CA MET A 100 -8.73 -16.58 1.57
C MET A 100 -10.17 -17.08 1.78
N ARG A 101 -10.68 -17.92 0.87
CA ARG A 101 -12.01 -18.55 1.03
C ARG A 101 -12.07 -19.44 2.27
N ILE A 102 -11.04 -20.25 2.51
CA ILE A 102 -10.97 -21.07 3.73
C ILE A 102 -11.04 -20.20 4.99
N LEU A 103 -10.30 -19.09 5.02
CA LEU A 103 -10.36 -18.15 6.15
C LEU A 103 -11.75 -17.53 6.33
N GLN A 104 -12.48 -17.26 5.24
CA GLN A 104 -13.86 -16.77 5.32
C GLN A 104 -14.80 -17.82 5.92
N GLU A 105 -14.67 -19.09 5.51
CA GLU A 105 -15.45 -20.21 6.08
C GLU A 105 -15.15 -20.40 7.57
N VAL A 106 -13.87 -20.39 7.96
CA VAL A 106 -13.45 -20.46 9.37
C VAL A 106 -14.00 -19.29 10.17
N SER A 107 -14.00 -18.08 9.60
CA SER A 107 -14.55 -16.90 10.25
C SER A 107 -16.04 -17.08 10.56
N ALA A 108 -16.80 -17.72 9.66
CA ALA A 108 -18.22 -17.99 9.81
C ALA A 108 -18.54 -19.14 10.79
N CYS A 109 -17.61 -20.08 11.02
CA CYS A 109 -17.79 -21.15 12.00
C CYS A 109 -17.93 -20.62 13.43
N ALA A 110 -18.74 -21.30 14.23
CA ALA A 110 -18.80 -21.05 15.67
C ALA A 110 -17.44 -21.35 16.34
N PRO A 111 -17.11 -20.68 17.46
CA PRO A 111 -15.96 -21.06 18.26
C PRO A 111 -16.04 -22.55 18.64
N LYS A 112 -14.93 -23.26 18.53
CA LYS A 112 -14.81 -24.69 18.88
C LYS A 112 -15.67 -25.66 18.05
N ASP A 113 -16.08 -25.27 16.84
CA ASP A 113 -16.77 -26.17 15.90
C ASP A 113 -15.84 -27.33 15.48
N LYS A 114 -16.37 -28.56 15.45
CA LYS A 114 -15.64 -29.77 15.01
C LYS A 114 -15.17 -29.66 13.56
N ARG A 115 -15.89 -28.92 12.70
CA ARG A 115 -15.53 -28.66 11.30
C ARG A 115 -14.21 -27.89 11.15
N LEU A 116 -13.76 -27.21 12.21
CA LEU A 116 -12.47 -26.49 12.21
C LEU A 116 -11.28 -27.42 11.96
N GLY A 117 -11.36 -28.71 12.33
CA GLY A 117 -10.32 -29.69 12.02
C GLY A 117 -10.17 -29.91 10.51
N GLU A 118 -11.26 -30.14 9.80
CA GLU A 118 -11.26 -30.28 8.33
C GLU A 118 -10.74 -29.02 7.63
N TRP A 119 -11.16 -27.85 8.12
CA TRP A 119 -10.70 -26.58 7.58
C TRP A 119 -9.21 -26.33 7.84
N PHE A 120 -8.69 -26.77 8.98
CA PHE A 120 -7.27 -26.69 9.29
C PHE A 120 -6.43 -27.55 8.33
N VAL A 121 -6.83 -28.79 8.08
CA VAL A 121 -6.14 -29.69 7.13
C VAL A 121 -6.10 -29.05 5.74
N ARG A 122 -7.24 -28.57 5.24
CA ARG A 122 -7.32 -27.87 3.94
C ARG A 122 -6.50 -26.59 3.91
N PHE A 123 -6.43 -25.86 5.02
CA PHE A 123 -5.64 -24.64 5.14
C PHE A 123 -4.14 -24.95 5.04
N GLU A 124 -3.64 -25.93 5.81
CA GLU A 124 -2.24 -26.36 5.80
C GLU A 124 -1.82 -26.86 4.42
N GLU A 125 -2.65 -27.69 3.77
CA GLU A 125 -2.39 -28.20 2.43
C GLU A 125 -2.23 -27.06 1.42
N VAL A 126 -3.15 -26.08 1.42
CA VAL A 126 -3.06 -24.90 0.56
C VAL A 126 -1.85 -24.03 0.91
N ASN A 127 -1.52 -23.88 2.19
CA ASN A 127 -0.38 -23.09 2.63
C ASN A 127 0.95 -23.74 2.21
N GLY A 128 1.05 -25.06 2.28
CA GLY A 128 2.17 -25.85 1.76
C GLY A 128 2.32 -25.70 0.25
N MET A 129 1.22 -25.79 -0.52
CA MET A 129 1.26 -25.56 -1.97
C MET A 129 1.74 -24.15 -2.34
N ILE A 130 1.32 -23.12 -1.58
CA ILE A 130 1.78 -21.74 -1.76
C ILE A 130 3.28 -21.63 -1.48
N TYR A 131 3.74 -22.24 -0.38
CA TYR A 131 5.14 -22.22 0.02
C TYR A 131 6.04 -22.89 -1.03
N ASN A 132 5.65 -24.06 -1.52
CA ASN A 132 6.40 -24.79 -2.55
C ASN A 132 6.49 -24.03 -3.88
N LEU A 133 5.48 -23.21 -4.21
CA LEU A 133 5.48 -22.42 -5.45
C LEU A 133 6.32 -21.15 -5.40
N GLY A 134 6.67 -20.62 -4.23
CA GLY A 134 7.40 -19.33 -4.19
C GLY A 134 7.55 -18.73 -2.80
N GLY A 135 7.54 -19.57 -1.77
CA GLY A 135 7.66 -19.17 -0.38
C GLY A 135 6.39 -18.57 0.22
N ALA A 136 6.49 -18.23 1.49
CA ALA A 136 5.37 -17.77 2.31
C ALA A 136 4.64 -16.57 1.68
N ALA A 137 3.31 -16.64 1.68
CA ALA A 137 2.45 -15.52 1.29
C ALA A 137 1.85 -14.87 2.53
N THR A 138 2.05 -13.57 2.69
CA THR A 138 1.34 -12.78 3.70
C THR A 138 -0.14 -12.62 3.32
N ILE A 139 -1.00 -12.50 4.34
CA ILE A 139 -2.41 -12.13 4.14
C ILE A 139 -2.46 -10.62 3.90
N ASN A 140 -3.30 -10.20 2.96
CA ASN A 140 -3.44 -8.78 2.64
C ASN A 140 -4.06 -8.03 3.84
N HIS A 141 -3.35 -7.02 4.35
CA HIS A 141 -3.81 -6.18 5.46
C HIS A 141 -5.10 -5.40 5.18
N ARG A 142 -5.55 -5.32 3.91
CA ARG A 142 -6.82 -4.68 3.52
C ARG A 142 -8.02 -5.62 3.59
N THR A 143 -7.86 -6.84 4.10
CA THR A 143 -9.00 -7.74 4.32
C THR A 143 -9.92 -7.18 5.41
N THR A 144 -11.22 -7.42 5.28
CA THR A 144 -12.23 -7.10 6.31
C THR A 144 -12.33 -8.18 7.38
N LEU A 145 -11.64 -9.31 7.21
CA LEU A 145 -11.60 -10.36 8.24
C LEU A 145 -10.77 -9.93 9.44
N ASP A 146 -11.26 -10.26 10.64
CA ASP A 146 -10.41 -10.34 11.83
C ASP A 146 -9.48 -11.55 11.71
N VAL A 147 -8.31 -11.31 11.12
CA VAL A 147 -7.31 -12.35 10.88
C VAL A 147 -6.87 -12.99 12.20
N THR A 148 -6.72 -12.22 13.27
CA THR A 148 -6.25 -12.74 14.56
C THR A 148 -7.27 -13.71 15.15
N ALA A 149 -8.55 -13.33 15.20
CA ALA A 149 -9.61 -14.21 15.69
C ALA A 149 -9.77 -15.46 14.82
N THR A 150 -9.69 -15.30 13.49
CA THR A 150 -9.79 -16.41 12.54
C THR A 150 -8.64 -17.41 12.71
N MET A 151 -7.41 -16.92 12.91
CA MET A 151 -6.25 -17.79 13.14
C MET A 151 -6.35 -18.56 14.45
N ARG A 152 -6.89 -17.96 15.53
CA ARG A 152 -7.16 -18.69 16.79
C ARG A 152 -8.17 -19.82 16.61
N LYS A 153 -9.20 -19.63 15.77
CA LYS A 153 -10.14 -20.72 15.42
C LYS A 153 -9.44 -21.85 14.66
N LEU A 154 -8.53 -21.52 13.74
CA LEU A 154 -7.71 -22.50 13.04
C LEU A 154 -6.76 -23.27 13.98
N GLU A 155 -6.15 -22.59 14.94
CA GLU A 155 -5.31 -23.23 15.98
C GLU A 155 -6.10 -24.23 16.81
N TYR A 156 -7.35 -23.93 17.14
CA TYR A 156 -8.23 -24.92 17.76
C TYR A 156 -8.50 -26.12 16.83
N GLY A 157 -8.73 -25.86 15.54
CA GLY A 157 -8.85 -26.90 14.53
C GLY A 157 -7.65 -27.84 14.48
N LYS A 158 -6.43 -27.31 14.62
CA LYS A 158 -5.19 -28.11 14.74
C LYS A 158 -5.22 -29.06 15.93
N ALA A 159 -5.69 -28.59 17.08
CA ALA A 159 -5.79 -29.41 18.28
C ALA A 159 -6.77 -30.59 18.09
N LEU A 160 -7.87 -30.38 17.35
CA LEU A 160 -8.83 -31.44 17.01
C LEU A 160 -8.27 -32.52 16.06
N CYS A 161 -7.28 -32.19 15.25
CA CYS A 161 -6.63 -33.15 14.36
C CYS A 161 -5.55 -33.99 15.06
N SER A 162 -5.14 -33.60 16.28
CA SER A 162 -4.07 -34.25 17.05
C SER A 162 -4.60 -35.29 18.04
N THR A 163 -5.92 -35.48 18.07
CA THR A 163 -6.68 -36.47 18.85
C THR A 163 -7.32 -37.47 17.90
#